data_AF-A0A0V0XI61-F1
#
_entry.id   AF-A0A0V0XI61-F1
#
_cell.length_a   1.000
_cell.length_b   1.000
_cell.length_c   1.000
_cell.angle_alpha   90.00
_cell.angle_beta   90.00
_cell.angle_gamma   90.00
#
_symmetry.space_group_name_H-M   'P 1'
#
loop_
_entity.id
_entity.type
_entity.pdbx_description
1 polymer ?
#
loop_
_entity_poly.entity_id
_entity_poly.type
_entity_poly.pdbx_seq_one_letter_code
_entity_poly.pdbx_strand_id
1 'polypeptide(L)'
;MALRFFSALNRIPYKSSSIQVKFTSTMGRKGLMLGIYSSESKVSVEEQLTCAAKKFNADNAGKLLTYLNYTEPLKEGKCRMFYGISDKFDALAVVGIGKQGEEYVEEEDLHQGRENVRRAVAIGAVALRDVGMREIYIDPCGCADAAAEGAFLSTFNFDELKSKPDSKKPNPMLHLYDYGGIGSVELEKAWNRGQKLAEGENVVRRLSDLPANMLTPTLFADYATRVLADYSNIKRS
;
A
#
# COMPACT_ATOMS: atom_id res chain seq x y z
N MET A 1 -1.58 -51.71 48.06
CA MET A 1 -1.86 -52.56 46.88
C MET A 1 -3.21 -52.13 46.31
N ALA A 2 -3.18 -51.61 45.07
CA ALA A 2 -4.24 -51.21 44.12
C ALA A 2 -5.69 -51.00 44.62
N LEU A 3 -6.30 -49.80 44.57
CA LEU A 3 -6.87 -49.09 43.39
C LEU A 3 -7.81 -49.97 42.56
N ARG A 4 -9.09 -49.57 42.41
CA ARG A 4 -9.93 -49.47 41.18
C ARG A 4 -11.33 -48.93 41.57
N PHE A 5 -11.67 -47.67 41.22
CA PHE A 5 -12.48 -47.24 40.06
C PHE A 5 -14.00 -47.45 40.26
N PHE A 6 -14.96 -46.57 39.97
CA PHE A 6 -15.09 -45.27 39.27
C PHE A 6 -16.39 -44.64 39.81
N SER A 7 -16.40 -43.40 40.30
CA SER A 7 -17.67 -42.66 40.53
C SER A 7 -17.96 -41.78 39.33
N ALA A 8 -19.10 -42.04 38.69
CA ALA A 8 -19.65 -41.24 37.61
C ALA A 8 -19.90 -39.80 38.09
N LEU A 9 -19.21 -38.84 37.47
CA LEU A 9 -19.54 -37.43 37.56
C LEU A 9 -19.81 -36.92 36.15
N ASN A 10 -21.10 -36.67 35.90
CA ASN A 10 -21.65 -36.08 34.70
C ASN A 10 -20.86 -34.83 34.30
N ARG A 11 -20.12 -34.91 33.18
CA ARG A 11 -19.61 -33.74 32.48
C ARG A 11 -20.77 -33.09 31.74
N ILE A 12 -21.30 -32.00 32.30
CA ILE A 12 -22.15 -31.06 31.57
C ILE A 12 -21.24 -30.33 30.57
N PRO A 13 -21.46 -30.41 29.24
CA PRO A 13 -20.68 -29.61 28.31
C PRO A 13 -21.15 -28.15 28.39
N TYR A 14 -20.33 -27.30 29.02
CA TYR A 14 -20.49 -25.86 28.98
C TYR A 14 -20.22 -25.38 27.55
N LYS A 15 -21.27 -25.16 26.75
CA LYS A 15 -21.17 -24.50 25.45
C LYS A 15 -20.87 -23.02 25.69
N SER A 16 -19.58 -22.68 25.75
CA SER A 16 -19.14 -21.29 25.65
C SER A 16 -19.38 -20.83 24.21
N SER A 17 -20.53 -20.23 23.96
CA SER A 17 -20.78 -19.48 22.73
C SER A 17 -19.97 -18.19 22.81
N SER A 18 -18.73 -18.24 22.33
CA SER A 18 -17.95 -17.05 22.04
C SER A 18 -18.72 -16.22 21.01
N ILE A 19 -19.43 -15.21 21.48
CA ILE A 19 -20.02 -14.17 20.63
C ILE A 19 -18.83 -13.43 20.03
N GLN A 20 -18.44 -13.81 18.82
CA GLN A 20 -17.56 -12.98 18.00
C GLN A 20 -18.38 -11.76 17.58
N VAL A 21 -18.32 -10.70 18.38
CA VAL A 21 -18.80 -9.39 17.97
C VAL A 21 -17.85 -8.92 16.88
N LYS A 22 -18.18 -9.25 15.62
CA LYS A 22 -17.58 -8.59 14.47
C LYS A 22 -18.05 -7.14 14.53
N PHE A 23 -17.19 -6.26 15.06
CA PHE A 23 -17.31 -4.83 14.80
C PHE A 23 -17.14 -4.63 13.30
N THR A 24 -18.24 -4.66 12.56
CA THR A 24 -18.31 -4.15 11.21
C THR A 24 -18.55 -2.65 11.34
N SER A 25 -17.51 -1.87 11.63
CA SER A 25 -17.55 -0.48 11.22
C SER A 25 -17.56 -0.50 9.70
N THR A 26 -18.64 -0.01 9.12
CA THR A 26 -18.83 0.13 7.68
C THR A 26 -17.96 1.25 7.08
N MET A 27 -17.11 1.86 7.91
CA MET A 27 -16.07 2.79 7.51
C MET A 27 -14.83 1.97 7.16
N GLY A 28 -14.38 2.03 5.90
CA GLY A 28 -13.20 1.30 5.45
C GLY A 28 -12.00 1.58 6.36
N ARG A 29 -11.27 0.53 6.77
CA ARG A 29 -10.08 0.69 7.61
C ARG A 29 -9.03 1.52 6.87
N LYS A 30 -8.53 2.56 7.52
CA LYS A 30 -7.66 3.56 6.91
C LYS A 30 -6.20 3.32 7.24
N GLY A 31 -5.38 3.19 6.21
CA GLY A 31 -3.93 3.10 6.28
C GLY A 31 -3.26 4.40 5.83
N LEU A 32 -2.11 4.72 6.41
CA LEU A 32 -1.22 5.77 5.91
C LEU A 32 0.18 5.18 5.66
N MET A 33 0.77 5.50 4.52
CA MET A 33 2.13 5.13 4.16
C MET A 33 3.01 6.39 4.18
N LEU A 34 4.11 6.36 4.92
CA LEU A 34 5.07 7.48 5.07
C LEU A 34 6.49 7.03 4.73
N GLY A 35 7.26 7.92 4.11
CA GLY A 35 8.66 7.68 3.76
C GLY A 35 9.67 8.17 4.80
N ILE A 36 10.80 7.48 4.87
CA ILE A 36 12.02 7.94 5.56
C ILE A 36 13.24 7.67 4.65
N TYR A 37 14.12 8.66 4.52
CA TYR A 37 15.37 8.55 3.77
C TYR A 37 16.49 7.97 4.63
N SER A 38 17.42 7.28 4.00
CA SER A 38 18.68 6.87 4.62
C SER A 38 19.60 8.08 4.75
N SER A 39 20.30 8.19 5.89
CA SER A 39 21.41 9.14 6.05
C SER A 39 22.69 8.40 6.41
N GLU A 40 23.79 8.76 5.75
CA GLU A 40 25.14 8.26 6.06
C GLU A 40 25.82 9.04 7.20
N SER A 41 25.30 10.23 7.52
CA SER A 41 25.81 11.10 8.58
C SER A 41 25.04 10.93 9.88
N LYS A 42 25.58 11.41 11.01
CA LYS A 42 24.88 11.47 12.32
C LYS A 42 23.74 12.52 12.33
N VAL A 43 22.91 12.51 11.29
CA VAL A 43 21.73 13.35 11.14
C VAL A 43 20.60 12.73 11.98
N SER A 44 19.79 13.57 12.63
CA SER A 44 18.68 13.09 13.44
C SER A 44 17.67 12.31 12.57
N VAL A 45 16.98 11.33 13.17
CA VAL A 45 15.91 10.56 12.51
C VAL A 45 14.80 11.48 11.99
N GLU A 46 14.57 12.61 12.66
CA GLU A 46 13.61 13.61 12.24
C GLU A 46 13.95 14.21 10.88
N GLU A 47 15.22 14.52 10.63
CA GLU A 47 15.63 15.13 9.36
C GLU A 47 15.54 14.17 8.17
N GLN A 48 15.59 12.87 8.45
CA GLN A 48 15.41 11.80 7.47
C GLN A 48 13.96 11.63 7.01
N LEU A 49 12.99 12.12 7.78
CA LEU A 49 11.58 12.04 7.42
C LEU A 49 11.28 12.88 6.17
N THR A 50 10.41 12.39 5.30
CA THR A 50 9.85 13.20 4.20
C THR A 50 9.08 14.40 4.74
N CYS A 51 8.78 15.39 3.90
CA CYS A 51 7.96 16.54 4.29
C CYS A 51 6.60 16.12 4.87
N ALA A 52 5.95 15.13 4.26
CA ALA A 52 4.67 14.59 4.73
C ALA A 52 4.83 13.88 6.09
N ALA A 53 5.88 13.10 6.27
CA ALA A 53 6.14 12.40 7.52
C ALA A 53 6.52 13.35 8.66
N LYS A 54 7.30 14.40 8.39
CA LYS A 54 7.59 15.49 9.35
C LYS A 54 6.29 16.17 9.80
N LYS A 55 5.42 16.52 8.85
CA LYS A 55 4.12 17.14 9.14
C LYS A 55 3.21 16.23 9.96
N PHE A 56 3.09 14.97 9.56
CA PHE A 56 2.33 13.98 10.32
C PHE A 56 2.87 13.79 11.74
N ASN A 57 4.20 13.74 11.92
CA ASN A 57 4.82 13.64 13.25
C ASN A 57 4.46 14.85 14.13
N ALA A 58 4.54 16.07 13.59
CA ALA A 58 4.18 17.29 14.29
C ALA A 58 2.69 17.30 14.70
N ASP A 59 1.79 16.89 13.79
CA ASP A 59 0.34 16.84 14.05
C ASP A 59 -0.04 15.80 15.11
N ASN A 60 0.83 14.81 15.36
CA ASN A 60 0.63 13.76 16.37
C ASN A 60 1.62 13.87 17.54
N ALA A 61 2.04 15.10 17.88
CA ALA A 61 2.85 15.43 19.06
C ALA A 61 4.16 14.62 19.18
N GLY A 62 4.83 14.34 18.07
CA GLY A 62 6.14 13.68 18.07
C GLY A 62 6.11 12.17 18.33
N LYS A 63 4.92 11.55 18.41
CA LYS A 63 4.76 10.12 18.71
C LYS A 63 5.46 9.23 17.68
N LEU A 64 5.37 9.58 16.39
CA LEU A 64 6.00 8.82 15.32
C LEU A 64 7.53 8.77 15.52
N LEU A 65 8.15 9.93 15.71
CA LEU A 65 9.59 10.04 15.93
C LEU A 65 10.02 9.28 17.21
N THR A 66 9.22 9.36 18.26
CA THR A 66 9.46 8.64 19.52
C THR A 66 9.50 7.13 19.28
N TYR A 67 8.54 6.58 18.55
CA TYR A 67 8.52 5.14 18.23
C TYR A 67 9.62 4.71 17.27
N LEU A 68 9.99 5.56 16.31
CA LEU A 68 11.13 5.28 15.43
C LEU A 68 12.44 5.20 16.23
N ASN A 69 12.64 6.10 17.21
CA ASN A 69 13.84 6.12 18.06
C ASN A 69 13.96 4.92 19.00
N TYR A 70 12.88 4.20 19.28
CA TYR A 70 12.93 2.94 20.05
C TYR A 70 13.44 1.75 19.23
N THR A 71 13.66 1.94 17.94
CA THR A 71 13.96 0.86 16.99
C THR A 71 15.21 1.18 16.18
N GLU A 72 15.79 0.15 15.55
CA GLU A 72 16.91 0.38 14.64
C GLU A 72 16.50 1.26 13.44
N PRO A 73 17.43 2.07 12.89
CA PRO A 73 17.20 2.86 11.69
C PRO A 73 16.62 2.00 10.55
N LEU A 74 15.59 2.52 9.89
CA LEU A 74 14.93 1.79 8.82
C LEU A 74 15.76 1.87 7.54
N LYS A 75 16.27 0.72 7.10
CA LYS A 75 17.03 0.61 5.86
C LYS A 75 16.14 0.72 4.64
N GLU A 76 16.75 1.05 3.51
CA GLU A 76 16.12 1.02 2.20
C GLU A 76 15.37 -0.30 1.94
N GLY A 77 14.17 -0.20 1.36
CA GLY A 77 13.34 -1.36 1.02
C GLY A 77 12.84 -2.14 2.23
N LYS A 78 12.90 -1.56 3.44
CA LYS A 78 12.26 -2.11 4.64
C LYS A 78 11.04 -1.29 5.02
N CYS A 79 10.07 -1.97 5.60
CA CYS A 79 8.82 -1.38 6.08
C CYS A 79 8.64 -1.73 7.56
N ARG A 80 8.15 -0.76 8.33
CA ARG A 80 7.79 -0.92 9.74
C ARG A 80 6.36 -0.44 9.95
N MET A 81 5.57 -1.29 10.58
CA MET A 81 4.16 -1.02 10.87
C MET A 81 4.01 -0.45 12.27
N PHE A 82 3.14 0.55 12.40
CA PHE A 82 2.71 1.11 13.68
C PHE A 82 1.18 1.21 13.71
N TYR A 83 0.62 1.23 14.91
CA TYR A 83 -0.82 1.30 15.15
C TYR A 83 -1.11 2.28 16.27
N GLY A 84 -2.27 2.93 16.24
CA GLY A 84 -2.70 3.84 17.32
C GLY A 84 -1.85 5.10 17.49
N ILE A 85 -1.09 5.52 16.47
CA ILE A 85 -0.36 6.80 16.49
C ILE A 85 -1.33 7.98 16.33
N SER A 86 -2.31 7.83 15.43
CA SER A 86 -3.28 8.86 15.05
C SER A 86 -4.69 8.30 15.09
N ASP A 87 -5.67 9.13 15.45
CA ASP A 87 -7.09 8.76 15.42
C ASP A 87 -7.65 8.71 13.98
N LYS A 88 -6.92 9.26 13.00
CA LYS A 88 -7.33 9.30 11.59
C LYS A 88 -7.01 8.03 10.81
N PHE A 89 -6.00 7.28 11.26
CA PHE A 89 -5.47 6.12 10.54
C PHE A 89 -5.28 4.95 11.52
N ASP A 90 -5.91 3.81 11.19
CA ASP A 90 -5.85 2.61 12.01
C ASP A 90 -4.45 1.98 12.00
N ALA A 91 -3.76 2.08 10.87
CA ALA A 91 -2.41 1.55 10.65
C ALA A 91 -1.53 2.53 9.90
N LEU A 92 -0.25 2.57 10.28
CA LEU A 92 0.79 3.36 9.64
C LEU A 92 1.89 2.42 9.14
N ALA A 93 2.30 2.55 7.89
CA ALA A 93 3.49 1.92 7.33
C ALA A 93 4.56 2.98 7.09
N VAL A 94 5.70 2.86 7.76
CA VAL A 94 6.89 3.68 7.48
C VAL A 94 7.83 2.87 6.62
N VAL A 95 8.29 3.41 5.49
CA VAL A 95 9.16 2.72 4.53
C VAL A 95 10.47 3.45 4.32
N GLY A 96 11.57 2.70 4.28
CA GLY A 96 12.89 3.22 3.95
C GLY A 96 13.03 3.41 2.44
N ILE A 97 13.17 4.66 1.99
CA ILE A 97 13.24 5.01 0.57
C ILE A 97 14.64 4.72 0.01
N GLY A 98 15.70 4.99 0.77
CA GLY A 98 17.06 5.07 0.25
C GLY A 98 17.62 6.47 0.44
N LYS A 99 18.72 6.81 -0.24
CA LYS A 99 19.34 8.14 -0.11
C LYS A 99 18.44 9.21 -0.74
N GLN A 100 18.42 10.38 -0.13
CA GLN A 100 17.72 11.53 -0.69
C GLN A 100 18.54 12.16 -1.82
N GLY A 101 17.87 12.57 -2.90
CA GLY A 101 18.52 13.30 -3.99
C GLY A 101 19.32 12.42 -4.97
N GLU A 102 19.04 11.11 -5.04
CA GLU A 102 19.64 10.26 -6.07
C GLU A 102 19.10 10.59 -7.45
N GLU A 103 20.01 10.74 -8.42
CA GLU A 103 19.72 11.24 -9.77
C GLU A 103 19.63 10.10 -10.79
N TYR A 104 19.78 10.44 -12.07
CA TYR A 104 19.91 9.50 -13.17
C TYR A 104 21.24 8.77 -13.10
N VAL A 105 21.20 7.45 -13.29
CA VAL A 105 22.38 6.58 -13.35
C VAL A 105 22.49 6.07 -14.77
N GLU A 106 23.53 6.49 -15.49
CA GLU A 106 23.70 6.17 -16.91
C GLU A 106 23.89 4.67 -17.13
N GLU A 107 24.61 4.00 -16.23
CA GLU A 107 24.88 2.55 -16.31
C GLU A 107 23.62 1.70 -16.20
N GLU A 108 22.61 2.20 -15.48
CA GLU A 108 21.34 1.52 -15.24
C GLU A 108 20.20 2.03 -16.16
N ASP A 109 20.48 3.06 -16.97
CA ASP A 109 19.52 3.76 -17.83
C ASP A 109 18.22 4.15 -17.09
N LEU A 110 18.34 4.56 -15.82
CA LEU A 110 17.19 4.83 -14.97
C LEU A 110 17.47 5.95 -13.95
N HIS A 111 16.38 6.58 -13.49
CA HIS A 111 16.45 7.55 -12.41
C HIS A 111 16.31 6.86 -11.05
N GLN A 112 17.43 6.72 -10.33
CA GLN A 112 17.53 5.89 -9.13
C GLN A 112 16.59 6.35 -8.02
N GLY A 113 16.57 7.66 -7.72
CA GLY A 113 15.68 8.21 -6.70
C GLY A 113 14.20 7.93 -6.94
N ARG A 114 13.76 7.96 -8.21
CA ARG A 114 12.38 7.65 -8.59
C ARG A 114 12.06 6.17 -8.43
N GLU A 115 13.00 5.30 -8.81
CA GLU A 115 12.83 3.85 -8.67
C GLU A 115 12.81 3.39 -7.21
N ASN A 116 13.62 4.02 -6.38
CA ASN A 116 13.60 3.85 -4.94
C ASN A 116 12.24 4.18 -4.34
N VAL A 117 11.64 5.30 -4.75
CA VAL A 117 10.28 5.69 -4.33
C VAL A 117 9.26 4.62 -4.74
N ARG A 118 9.28 4.14 -6.00
CA ARG A 118 8.37 3.08 -6.45
C ARG A 118 8.48 1.82 -5.58
N ARG A 119 9.71 1.34 -5.38
CA ARG A 119 9.98 0.12 -4.60
C ARG A 119 9.56 0.27 -3.14
N ALA A 120 9.89 1.40 -2.50
CA ALA A 120 9.53 1.64 -1.11
C ALA A 120 8.02 1.75 -0.92
N VAL A 121 7.35 2.53 -1.78
CA VAL A 121 5.89 2.70 -1.74
C VAL A 121 5.17 1.38 -1.98
N ALA A 122 5.66 0.57 -2.92
CA ALA A 122 5.11 -0.75 -3.20
C ALA A 122 5.07 -1.64 -1.95
N ILE A 123 6.16 -1.66 -1.18
CA ILE A 123 6.26 -2.47 0.04
C ILE A 123 5.26 -1.98 1.09
N GLY A 124 5.17 -0.66 1.30
CA GLY A 124 4.24 -0.08 2.28
C GLY A 124 2.78 -0.28 1.92
N ALA A 125 2.42 -0.08 0.66
CA ALA A 125 1.05 -0.26 0.16
C ALA A 125 0.60 -1.72 0.29
N VAL A 126 1.47 -2.68 -0.07
CA VAL A 126 1.22 -4.12 0.12
C VAL A 126 1.09 -4.48 1.60
N ALA A 127 1.97 -3.96 2.47
CA ALA A 127 1.90 -4.22 3.91
C ALA A 127 0.57 -3.74 4.51
N LEU A 128 0.11 -2.55 4.14
CA LEU A 128 -1.17 -2.00 4.59
C LEU A 128 -2.37 -2.81 4.07
N ARG A 129 -2.34 -3.22 2.79
CA ARG A 129 -3.38 -4.10 2.21
C ARG A 129 -3.44 -5.43 2.97
N ASP A 130 -2.30 -6.04 3.26
CA ASP A 130 -2.20 -7.36 3.85
C ASP A 130 -2.66 -7.38 5.33
N VAL A 131 -2.59 -6.25 6.04
CA VAL A 131 -3.23 -6.07 7.37
C VAL A 131 -4.70 -5.62 7.29
N GLY A 132 -5.26 -5.56 6.09
CA GLY A 132 -6.68 -5.34 5.86
C GLY A 132 -7.11 -3.87 5.76
N MET A 133 -6.18 -2.94 5.50
CA MET A 133 -6.53 -1.56 5.17
C MET A 133 -7.17 -1.51 3.78
N ARG A 134 -8.26 -0.74 3.65
CA ARG A 134 -9.05 -0.63 2.41
C ARG A 134 -9.01 0.75 1.79
N GLU A 135 -8.72 1.77 2.58
CA GLU A 135 -8.37 3.10 2.09
C GLU A 135 -6.93 3.37 2.53
N ILE A 136 -6.02 3.59 1.58
CA ILE A 136 -4.61 3.81 1.87
C ILE A 136 -4.20 5.17 1.31
N TYR A 137 -3.68 6.02 2.18
CA TYR A 137 -3.13 7.32 1.84
C TYR A 137 -1.61 7.21 1.73
N ILE A 138 -1.03 7.79 0.69
CA ILE A 138 0.36 7.57 0.33
C ILE A 138 1.11 8.90 0.28
N ASP A 139 2.16 8.97 1.07
CA ASP A 139 3.17 10.02 0.99
C ASP A 139 3.75 10.13 -0.43
N PRO A 140 3.78 11.33 -1.03
CA PRO A 140 4.38 11.52 -2.35
C PRO A 140 5.88 11.25 -2.38
N CYS A 141 6.58 11.21 -1.24
CA CYS A 141 8.01 10.91 -1.14
C CYS A 141 8.88 11.78 -2.08
N GLY A 142 8.46 13.03 -2.32
CA GLY A 142 9.12 13.96 -3.26
C GLY A 142 8.85 13.71 -4.75
N CYS A 143 8.23 12.59 -5.13
CA CYS A 143 7.91 12.22 -6.51
C CYS A 143 6.53 11.53 -6.58
N ALA A 144 5.46 12.32 -6.58
CA ALA A 144 4.09 11.81 -6.47
C ALA A 144 3.68 10.86 -7.61
N ASP A 145 4.21 11.04 -8.82
CA ASP A 145 3.94 10.15 -9.95
C ASP A 145 4.59 8.77 -9.73
N ALA A 146 5.87 8.73 -9.33
CA ALA A 146 6.56 7.49 -8.96
C ALA A 146 5.91 6.80 -7.75
N ALA A 147 5.44 7.57 -6.75
CA ALA A 147 4.72 7.02 -5.62
C ALA A 147 3.39 6.37 -6.04
N ALA A 148 2.62 7.05 -6.90
CA ALA A 148 1.40 6.47 -7.46
C ALA A 148 1.71 5.19 -8.24
N GLU A 149 2.70 5.21 -9.14
CA GLU A 149 3.12 4.02 -9.90
C GLU A 149 3.42 2.83 -8.99
N GLY A 150 4.30 3.02 -8.00
CA GLY A 150 4.67 1.97 -7.05
C GLY A 150 3.46 1.40 -6.29
N ALA A 151 2.52 2.25 -5.89
CA ALA A 151 1.33 1.84 -5.16
C ALA A 151 0.34 1.05 -6.01
N PHE A 152 -0.04 1.58 -7.17
CA PHE A 152 -1.04 0.98 -8.05
C PHE A 152 -0.52 -0.31 -8.70
N LEU A 153 0.76 -0.38 -9.07
CA LEU A 153 1.36 -1.59 -9.65
C LEU A 153 1.50 -2.73 -8.63
N SER A 154 1.92 -2.42 -7.40
CA SER A 154 2.17 -3.45 -6.37
C SER A 154 0.90 -4.00 -5.73
N THR A 155 -0.14 -3.19 -5.64
CA THR A 155 -1.41 -3.61 -5.05
C THR A 155 -2.25 -4.42 -6.03
N PHE A 156 -2.05 -4.24 -7.35
CA PHE A 156 -2.69 -5.04 -8.39
C PHE A 156 -2.44 -6.53 -8.19
N ASN A 157 -3.51 -7.30 -8.32
CA ASN A 157 -3.49 -8.74 -8.21
C ASN A 157 -4.55 -9.33 -9.15
N PHE A 158 -4.15 -10.24 -10.03
CA PHE A 158 -5.08 -10.98 -10.88
C PHE A 158 -5.71 -12.12 -10.06
N ASP A 159 -6.94 -11.92 -9.59
CA ASP A 159 -7.68 -12.94 -8.83
C ASP A 159 -9.11 -13.18 -9.31
N GLU A 160 -9.46 -12.65 -10.48
CA GLU A 160 -10.79 -12.79 -11.07
C GLU A 160 -11.18 -14.25 -11.33
N LEU A 161 -10.21 -15.12 -11.64
CA LEU A 161 -10.43 -16.55 -11.87
C LEU A 161 -10.36 -17.41 -10.59
N LYS A 162 -10.06 -16.81 -9.43
CA LYS A 162 -10.03 -17.56 -8.17
C LYS A 162 -11.46 -17.82 -7.69
N SER A 163 -11.79 -19.08 -7.45
CA SER A 163 -13.13 -19.51 -7.02
C SER A 163 -13.41 -19.29 -5.53
N LYS A 164 -12.39 -19.37 -4.67
CA LYS A 164 -12.53 -19.20 -3.22
C LYS A 164 -12.47 -17.71 -2.85
N PRO A 165 -13.49 -17.15 -2.16
CA PRO A 165 -13.44 -15.75 -1.73
C PRO A 165 -12.21 -15.41 -0.89
N ASP A 166 -11.80 -16.31 0.01
CA ASP A 166 -10.65 -16.09 0.90
C ASP A 166 -9.28 -16.09 0.19
N SER A 167 -9.22 -16.55 -1.07
CA SER A 167 -7.98 -16.48 -1.86
C SER A 167 -7.88 -15.22 -2.72
N LYS A 168 -8.92 -14.38 -2.74
CA LYS A 168 -8.94 -13.06 -3.36
C LYS A 168 -8.34 -12.02 -2.41
N LYS A 169 -7.57 -11.10 -2.96
CA LYS A 169 -6.98 -9.98 -2.23
C LYS A 169 -7.59 -8.71 -2.82
N PRO A 170 -8.64 -8.14 -2.21
CA PRO A 170 -9.30 -6.97 -2.77
C PRO A 170 -8.30 -5.81 -2.82
N ASN A 171 -8.26 -5.13 -3.96
CA ASN A 171 -7.43 -3.94 -4.11
C ASN A 171 -7.93 -2.84 -3.17
N PRO A 172 -7.05 -2.19 -2.42
CA PRO A 172 -7.40 -1.03 -1.62
C PRO A 172 -7.66 0.17 -2.55
N MET A 173 -8.48 1.11 -2.07
CA MET A 173 -8.57 2.44 -2.66
C MET A 173 -7.33 3.23 -2.24
N LEU A 174 -6.62 3.78 -3.22
CA LEU A 174 -5.35 4.49 -3.02
C LEU A 174 -5.56 5.99 -3.20
N HIS A 175 -4.99 6.78 -2.30
CA HIS A 175 -5.09 8.23 -2.31
C HIS A 175 -3.71 8.86 -2.13
N LEU A 176 -3.50 10.00 -2.78
CA LEU A 176 -2.42 10.91 -2.42
C LEU A 176 -2.66 11.41 -0.99
N TYR A 177 -1.64 11.37 -0.14
CA TYR A 177 -1.71 11.98 1.19
C TYR A 177 -1.44 13.49 1.10
N ASP A 178 -2.52 14.27 1.22
CA ASP A 178 -2.42 15.72 1.34
C ASP A 178 -2.00 16.13 2.76
N TYR A 179 -0.76 16.59 2.89
CA TYR A 179 -0.19 17.09 4.14
C TYR A 179 -0.27 18.63 4.26
N GLY A 180 -1.03 19.30 3.40
CA GLY A 180 -1.26 20.75 3.44
C GLY A 180 -0.05 21.57 2.98
N GLY A 181 0.78 21.02 2.09
CA GLY A 181 1.96 21.69 1.53
C GLY A 181 1.64 22.66 0.38
N ILE A 182 2.59 23.53 0.06
CA ILE A 182 2.54 24.39 -1.13
C ILE A 182 2.65 23.50 -2.39
N GLY A 183 1.83 23.75 -3.41
CA GLY A 183 1.89 23.02 -4.69
C GLY A 183 0.95 21.82 -4.82
N SER A 184 -0.13 21.76 -4.04
CA SER A 184 -1.12 20.67 -4.06
C SER A 184 -1.63 20.33 -5.46
N VAL A 185 -1.90 21.33 -6.31
CA VAL A 185 -2.39 21.12 -7.69
C VAL A 185 -1.38 20.37 -8.56
N GLU A 186 -0.10 20.76 -8.53
CA GLU A 186 0.94 20.08 -9.33
C GLU A 186 1.23 18.68 -8.77
N LEU A 187 1.17 18.53 -7.45
CA LEU A 187 1.29 17.25 -6.78
C LEU A 187 0.16 16.30 -7.19
N GLU A 188 -1.08 16.77 -7.20
CA GLU A 188 -2.25 16.01 -7.67
C GLU A 188 -2.14 15.66 -9.16
N LYS A 189 -1.70 16.59 -10.01
CA LYS A 189 -1.44 16.31 -11.44
C LYS A 189 -0.40 15.20 -11.61
N ALA A 190 0.71 15.26 -10.88
CA ALA A 190 1.75 14.24 -10.91
C ALA A 190 1.22 12.88 -10.41
N TRP A 191 0.51 12.85 -9.28
CA TRP A 191 -0.14 11.65 -8.78
C TRP A 191 -1.08 11.03 -9.82
N ASN A 192 -1.97 11.84 -10.41
CA ASN A 192 -2.92 11.40 -11.42
C ASN A 192 -2.20 10.86 -12.67
N ARG A 193 -1.08 11.48 -13.07
CA ARG A 193 -0.23 10.97 -14.16
C ARG A 193 0.30 9.58 -13.83
N GLY A 194 0.90 9.39 -12.66
CA GLY A 194 1.43 8.09 -12.24
C GLY A 194 0.36 7.01 -12.09
N GLN A 195 -0.82 7.37 -11.58
CA GLN A 195 -1.98 6.49 -11.55
C GLN A 195 -2.38 6.03 -12.95
N LYS A 196 -2.48 6.95 -13.92
CA LYS A 196 -2.86 6.60 -15.30
C LYS A 196 -1.84 5.69 -15.98
N LEU A 197 -0.54 5.91 -15.73
CA LEU A 197 0.52 5.05 -16.23
C LEU A 197 0.40 3.62 -15.67
N ALA A 198 0.25 3.50 -14.35
CA ALA A 198 0.07 2.21 -13.69
C ALA A 198 -1.23 1.49 -14.08
N GLU A 199 -2.33 2.22 -14.27
CA GLU A 199 -3.59 1.66 -14.77
C GLU A 199 -3.40 1.05 -16.16
N GLY A 200 -2.71 1.74 -17.06
CA GLY A 200 -2.39 1.23 -18.40
C GLY A 200 -1.57 -0.06 -18.35
N GLU A 201 -0.53 -0.10 -17.51
CA GLU A 201 0.28 -1.31 -17.35
C GLU A 201 -0.51 -2.47 -16.72
N ASN A 202 -1.32 -2.20 -15.69
CA ASN A 202 -2.16 -3.20 -15.04
C ASN A 202 -3.22 -3.78 -15.99
N VAL A 203 -3.73 -2.98 -16.94
CA VAL A 203 -4.57 -3.50 -18.03
C VAL A 203 -3.80 -4.53 -18.86
N VAL A 204 -2.57 -4.21 -19.26
CA VAL A 204 -1.72 -5.15 -20.02
C VAL A 204 -1.43 -6.42 -19.21
N ARG A 205 -1.08 -6.28 -17.93
CA ARG A 205 -0.84 -7.42 -17.02
C ARG A 205 -2.08 -8.33 -16.91
N ARG A 206 -3.26 -7.74 -16.71
CA ARG A 206 -4.53 -8.47 -16.67
C ARG A 206 -4.76 -9.27 -17.95
N LEU A 207 -4.54 -8.65 -19.11
CA LEU A 207 -4.71 -9.33 -20.40
C LEU A 207 -3.69 -10.46 -20.57
N SER A 208 -2.43 -10.24 -20.21
CA SER A 208 -1.38 -11.25 -20.28
C SER A 208 -1.61 -12.45 -19.35
N ASP A 209 -2.26 -12.23 -18.20
CA ASP A 209 -2.57 -13.29 -17.24
C ASP A 209 -3.84 -14.10 -17.59
N LEU A 210 -4.67 -13.61 -18.52
CA LEU A 210 -5.87 -14.33 -18.97
C LEU A 210 -5.48 -15.58 -19.77
N PRO A 211 -6.12 -16.74 -19.50
CA PRO A 211 -5.88 -17.93 -20.30
C PRO A 211 -6.44 -17.75 -21.72
N ALA A 212 -5.81 -18.40 -22.70
CA ALA A 212 -6.11 -18.19 -24.12
C ALA A 212 -7.59 -18.45 -24.51
N ASN A 213 -8.29 -19.33 -23.79
CA ASN A 213 -9.72 -19.58 -24.01
C ASN A 213 -10.62 -18.44 -23.52
N MET A 214 -10.12 -17.57 -22.64
CA MET A 214 -10.80 -16.38 -22.09
C MET A 214 -10.31 -15.07 -22.73
N LEU A 215 -9.24 -15.12 -23.53
CA LEU A 215 -8.71 -14.01 -24.31
C LEU A 215 -8.46 -14.43 -25.76
N THR A 216 -9.55 -14.71 -26.47
CA THR A 216 -9.48 -14.93 -27.93
C THR A 216 -9.21 -13.61 -28.65
N PRO A 217 -8.75 -13.63 -29.93
CA PRO A 217 -8.53 -12.40 -30.69
C PRO A 217 -9.73 -11.46 -30.71
N THR A 218 -10.95 -12.00 -30.83
CA THR A 218 -12.20 -11.22 -30.78
C THR A 218 -12.42 -10.59 -29.41
N LEU A 219 -12.26 -11.36 -28.32
CA LEU A 219 -12.43 -10.83 -26.96
C LEU A 219 -11.38 -9.78 -26.60
N PHE A 220 -10.16 -9.94 -27.10
CA PHE A 220 -9.10 -8.94 -26.96
C PHE A 220 -9.48 -7.64 -27.68
N ALA A 221 -9.95 -7.71 -28.93
CA ALA A 221 -10.37 -6.55 -29.70
C ALA A 221 -11.54 -5.81 -29.01
N ASP A 222 -12.56 -6.56 -28.59
CA ASP A 222 -13.71 -6.00 -27.85
C ASP A 222 -13.26 -5.31 -26.55
N TYR A 223 -12.34 -5.92 -25.81
CA TYR A 223 -11.81 -5.35 -24.58
C TYR A 223 -11.05 -4.05 -24.87
N ALA A 224 -10.18 -4.03 -25.88
CA ALA A 224 -9.48 -2.84 -26.29
C ALA A 224 -10.44 -1.71 -26.68
N THR A 225 -11.50 -2.00 -27.44
CA THR A 225 -12.54 -1.02 -27.78
C THR A 225 -13.21 -0.43 -26.55
N ARG A 226 -13.49 -1.25 -25.53
CA ARG A 226 -14.10 -0.79 -24.26
C ARG A 226 -13.15 0.09 -23.45
N VAL A 227 -11.89 -0.30 -23.29
CA VAL A 227 -10.90 0.51 -22.55
C VAL A 227 -10.71 1.87 -23.22
N LEU A 228 -10.69 1.91 -24.55
CA LEU A 228 -10.54 3.14 -25.31
C LEU A 228 -11.86 3.93 -25.43
N ALA A 229 -12.97 3.40 -24.90
CA ALA A 229 -14.28 4.00 -25.12
C ALA A 229 -14.43 5.36 -24.44
N ASP A 230 -13.77 5.52 -23.30
CA ASP A 230 -13.83 6.74 -22.48
C ASP A 230 -12.92 7.87 -23.01
N TYR A 231 -12.15 7.60 -24.06
CA TYR A 231 -11.20 8.53 -24.65
C TYR A 231 -11.75 9.13 -25.95
N SER A 232 -12.31 10.34 -25.86
CA SER A 232 -12.95 11.05 -26.98
C SER A 232 -12.01 11.39 -28.15
N ASN A 233 -10.70 11.38 -27.90
CA ASN A 233 -9.66 11.67 -28.88
C ASN A 233 -9.22 10.46 -29.72
N ILE A 234 -9.83 9.28 -29.53
CA ILE A 234 -9.47 8.05 -30.23
C ILE A 234 -10.54 7.69 -31.26
N LYS A 235 -10.18 7.72 -32.55
CA LYS A 235 -11.06 7.29 -33.65
C LYS A 235 -11.16 5.76 -33.64
N ARG A 236 -12.39 5.24 -33.55
CA ARG A 236 -12.67 3.81 -33.67
C ARG A 236 -12.85 3.49 -35.16
N SER A 237 -12.10 2.52 -35.67
CA SER A 237 -12.20 1.99 -37.03
C SER A 237 -13.38 1.03 -37.17
#